data_AF-A0AAD5YBI5-F1
#
_entry.id   AF-A0AAD5YBI5-F1
#
_cell.length_a   1.000
_cell.length_b   1.000
_cell.length_c   1.000
_cell.angle_alpha   90.00
_cell.angle_beta   90.00
_cell.angle_gamma   90.00
#
_symmetry.space_group_name_H-M   'P 1'
#
loop_
_entity.id
_entity.type
_entity.pdbx_description
1 polymer ?
#
loop_
_entity_poly.entity_id
_entity_poly.type
_entity_poly.pdbx_seq_one_letter_code
_entity_poly.pdbx_strand_id
1 'polypeptide(L)'
;MFAIPPLLEDSEDPSKGFKESYDGVVHIQAPDTAEDIESFLGVLYDPLGLAYKRFNPNTPVLVSGALKLAIKYECEAIRSRIVENLEADWPQTLAQWDSRRSETIMARSEHTQQTTGKVNGLFLDDRLPEPASAIRIASDYNIPSILPAAFYQLALLSTDADWDGYRENLTREGKQLRFGARTARWGLLDKKDLMRLVHGQKLLAGYTRSIGTDIFGLRCPTNTKGCSKARSDCWKYFQENAPISMDDPLDVLFDCMRMEALFSDMPCASCANDIAISAEKKRRELWRSLPAFFNLNH
;
A
#
# COMPACT_ATOMS: atom_id res chain seq x y z
N MET A 1 2.97 1.94 40.81
CA MET A 1 3.86 0.76 40.82
C MET A 1 2.96 -0.43 41.17
N PHE A 2 2.44 -1.13 40.17
CA PHE A 2 1.64 -2.34 40.40
C PHE A 2 2.63 -3.48 40.64
N ALA A 3 2.83 -3.85 41.91
CA ALA A 3 3.50 -5.09 42.27
C ALA A 3 2.42 -6.11 42.58
N ILE A 4 2.32 -7.16 41.76
CA ILE A 4 1.63 -8.38 42.15
C ILE A 4 2.50 -8.97 43.28
N PRO A 5 1.98 -9.13 44.51
CA PRO A 5 2.76 -9.73 45.58
C PRO A 5 3.20 -11.12 45.13
N PRO A 6 4.48 -11.50 45.28
CA PRO A 6 4.87 -12.87 44.98
C PRO A 6 4.09 -13.81 45.90
N LEU A 7 3.58 -14.92 45.35
CA LEU A 7 3.09 -16.04 46.14
C LEU A 7 4.29 -16.62 46.89
N LEU A 8 4.52 -16.10 48.11
CA LEU A 8 5.48 -16.66 49.06
C LEU A 8 5.06 -18.12 49.37
N GLU A 9 6.02 -19.04 49.46
CA GLU A 9 5.72 -20.38 49.99
C GLU A 9 5.17 -20.25 51.42
N ASP A 10 4.09 -20.97 51.73
CA ASP A 10 3.57 -21.13 53.10
C ASP A 10 4.59 -21.90 53.96
N SER A 11 5.67 -21.25 54.38
CA SER A 11 6.56 -21.78 55.42
C SER A 11 7.39 -20.66 56.06
N GLU A 12 7.58 -20.77 57.37
CA GLU A 12 8.19 -19.79 58.29
C GLU A 12 9.70 -19.51 58.08
N ASP A 13 10.26 -19.81 56.91
CA ASP A 13 11.69 -19.68 56.63
C ASP A 13 11.99 -18.48 55.71
N PRO A 14 12.71 -17.44 56.18
CA PRO A 14 13.05 -16.25 55.40
C PRO A 14 14.03 -16.50 54.24
N SER A 15 14.48 -17.74 54.02
CA SER A 15 15.40 -18.13 52.96
C SER A 15 14.75 -18.72 51.69
N LYS A 16 13.42 -18.76 51.60
CA LYS A 16 12.73 -19.46 50.50
C LYS A 16 12.38 -18.58 49.30
N GLY A 17 12.88 -19.01 48.14
CA GLY A 17 12.69 -18.39 46.84
C GLY A 17 11.25 -18.39 46.34
N PHE A 18 11.00 -17.62 45.29
CA PHE A 18 9.68 -17.47 44.69
C PHE A 18 9.15 -18.81 44.17
N LYS A 19 7.90 -19.14 44.51
CA LYS A 19 7.21 -20.38 44.11
C LYS A 19 7.14 -20.56 42.59
N GLU A 20 7.15 -19.45 41.86
CA GLU A 20 7.36 -19.37 40.43
C GLU A 20 8.62 -18.52 40.20
N SER A 21 9.80 -19.15 40.24
CA SER A 21 11.06 -18.52 39.84
C SER A 21 11.72 -19.25 38.70
N TYR A 22 12.42 -18.49 37.87
CA TYR A 22 13.32 -18.98 36.82
C TYR A 22 14.63 -18.21 36.98
N ASP A 23 15.77 -18.89 37.05
CA ASP A 23 17.10 -18.29 37.32
C ASP A 23 17.12 -17.29 38.51
N GLY A 24 16.35 -17.58 39.57
CA GLY A 24 16.31 -16.77 40.79
C GLY A 24 15.47 -15.47 40.69
N VAL A 25 14.81 -15.21 39.56
CA VAL A 25 13.87 -14.10 39.39
C VAL A 25 12.42 -14.60 39.32
N VAL A 26 11.46 -13.72 39.65
CA VAL A 26 10.03 -14.02 39.54
C VAL A 26 9.69 -14.39 38.10
N HIS A 27 9.15 -15.58 37.92
CA HIS A 27 8.67 -16.08 36.64
C HIS A 27 7.17 -15.80 36.54
N ILE A 28 6.75 -15.15 35.44
CA ILE A 28 5.35 -14.88 35.15
C ILE A 28 4.96 -15.70 33.92
N GLN A 29 3.97 -16.57 34.06
CA GLN A 29 3.39 -17.27 32.90
C GLN A 29 2.47 -16.31 32.14
N ALA A 30 2.85 -15.96 30.92
CA ALA A 30 2.01 -15.22 30.00
C ALA A 30 1.23 -16.18 29.09
N PRO A 31 -0.08 -15.97 28.86
CA PRO A 31 -0.89 -16.80 27.97
C PRO A 31 -0.68 -16.48 26.48
N ASP A 32 0.11 -15.44 26.16
CA ASP A 32 0.41 -15.02 24.79
C ASP A 32 1.57 -15.81 24.20
N THR A 33 1.67 -15.83 22.87
CA THR A 33 2.79 -16.51 22.21
C THR A 33 4.09 -15.76 22.43
N ALA A 34 5.21 -16.48 22.37
CA ALA A 34 6.53 -15.88 22.54
C ALA A 34 6.79 -14.79 21.48
N GLU A 35 6.33 -15.01 20.24
CA GLU A 35 6.50 -14.08 19.12
C GLU A 35 5.72 -12.77 19.32
N ASP A 36 4.49 -12.85 19.85
CA ASP A 36 3.68 -11.66 20.14
C ASP A 36 4.31 -10.84 21.27
N ILE A 37 4.81 -11.51 22.32
CA ILE A 37 5.48 -10.87 23.46
C ILE A 37 6.79 -10.24 23.01
N GLU A 38 7.61 -10.92 22.20
CA GLU A 38 8.84 -10.37 21.65
C GLU A 38 8.58 -9.10 20.82
N SER A 39 7.60 -9.14 19.92
CA SER A 39 7.19 -7.99 19.10
C SER A 39 6.75 -6.82 19.99
N PHE A 40 5.92 -7.08 21.01
CA PHE A 40 5.42 -6.05 21.92
C PHE A 40 6.53 -5.45 22.81
N LEU A 41 7.41 -6.29 23.37
CA LEU A 41 8.56 -5.81 24.14
C LEU A 41 9.52 -5.03 23.26
N GLY A 42 9.75 -5.46 22.02
CA GLY A 42 10.54 -4.72 21.04
C GLY A 42 10.05 -3.28 20.89
N VAL A 43 8.73 -3.10 20.71
CA VAL A 43 8.08 -1.78 20.64
C VAL A 43 7.99 -1.07 22.00
N LEU A 44 8.17 -1.74 23.13
CA LEU A 44 8.25 -1.06 24.43
C LEU A 44 9.64 -0.48 24.70
N TYR A 45 10.67 -1.28 24.43
CA TYR A 45 12.06 -0.94 24.72
C TYR A 45 12.69 -0.05 23.66
N ASP A 46 12.33 -0.26 22.41
CA ASP A 46 12.71 0.57 21.29
C ASP A 46 11.43 0.96 20.55
N PRO A 47 10.70 1.98 21.06
CA PRO A 47 9.40 2.38 20.55
C PRO A 47 9.24 2.34 19.06
N LEU A 48 10.30 2.69 18.30
CA LEU A 48 10.30 2.66 16.84
C LEU A 48 11.67 2.62 16.14
N GLY A 49 12.77 2.22 16.78
CA GLY A 49 14.08 2.23 16.14
C GLY A 49 14.19 1.24 14.97
N LEU A 50 14.59 0.00 15.23
CA LEU A 50 14.93 -0.99 14.19
C LEU A 50 13.71 -1.63 13.49
N ALA A 51 12.53 -1.65 14.13
CA ALA A 51 11.36 -2.36 13.63
C ALA A 51 10.58 -1.58 12.54
N TYR A 52 10.58 -0.25 12.59
CA TYR A 52 9.87 0.59 11.61
C TYR A 52 10.85 1.27 10.66
N LYS A 53 10.99 0.71 9.48
CA LYS A 53 11.61 1.37 8.33
C LYS A 53 10.49 1.80 7.39
N ARG A 54 10.40 3.09 7.10
CA ARG A 54 9.42 3.66 6.16
C ARG A 54 9.36 2.80 4.89
N PHE A 55 8.15 2.43 4.49
CA PHE A 55 7.84 1.61 3.32
C PHE A 55 8.38 0.18 3.35
N ASN A 56 8.75 -0.34 4.52
CA ASN A 56 9.14 -1.73 4.64
C ASN A 56 7.91 -2.64 4.42
N PRO A 57 7.93 -3.51 3.40
CA PRO A 57 6.81 -4.38 3.07
C PRO A 57 6.48 -5.41 4.15
N ASN A 58 7.37 -5.63 5.12
CA ASN A 58 7.15 -6.52 6.25
C ASN A 58 6.55 -5.82 7.47
N THR A 59 6.50 -4.48 7.50
CA THR A 59 6.03 -3.73 8.68
C THR A 59 4.66 -4.21 9.18
N PRO A 60 3.62 -4.39 8.34
CA PRO A 60 2.32 -4.91 8.80
C PRO A 60 2.41 -6.27 9.49
N VAL A 61 3.28 -7.17 9.01
CA VAL A 61 3.45 -8.50 9.60
C VAL A 61 4.21 -8.41 10.93
N LEU A 62 5.29 -7.63 10.97
CA LEU A 62 6.17 -7.49 12.13
C LEU A 62 5.49 -6.84 13.33
N VAL A 63 4.57 -5.88 13.09
CA VAL A 63 3.90 -5.14 14.17
C VAL A 63 2.56 -5.75 14.58
N SER A 64 2.09 -6.81 13.94
CA SER A 64 0.78 -7.42 14.23
C SER A 64 0.69 -7.93 15.68
N GLY A 65 1.72 -8.64 16.15
CA GLY A 65 1.79 -9.13 17.54
C GLY A 65 1.82 -7.98 18.56
N ALA A 66 2.67 -6.97 18.33
CA ALA A 66 2.70 -5.77 19.15
C ALA A 66 1.34 -5.04 19.20
N LEU A 67 0.65 -4.92 18.07
CA LEU A 67 -0.65 -4.24 18.01
C LEU A 67 -1.74 -5.05 18.73
N LYS A 68 -1.75 -6.37 18.58
CA LYS A 68 -2.61 -7.29 19.33
C LYS A 68 -2.45 -7.14 20.83
N LEU A 69 -1.20 -7.20 21.32
CA LEU A 69 -0.91 -7.08 22.74
C LEU A 69 -1.14 -5.66 23.26
N ALA A 70 -0.87 -4.63 22.46
CA ALA A 70 -1.18 -3.25 22.84
C ALA A 70 -2.67 -3.04 23.06
N ILE A 71 -3.53 -3.65 22.26
CA ILE A 71 -4.98 -3.61 22.45
C ILE A 71 -5.38 -4.44 23.68
N LYS A 72 -4.88 -5.67 23.81
CA LYS A 72 -5.19 -6.57 24.93
C LYS A 72 -4.81 -5.98 26.29
N TYR A 73 -3.65 -5.32 26.37
CA TYR A 73 -3.10 -4.72 27.58
C TYR A 73 -3.37 -3.22 27.68
N GLU A 74 -4.29 -2.68 26.86
CA GLU A 74 -4.75 -1.28 26.92
C GLU A 74 -3.61 -0.25 26.83
N CYS A 75 -2.55 -0.57 26.09
CA CYS A 75 -1.40 0.28 25.85
C CYS A 75 -1.64 1.23 24.68
N GLU A 76 -2.55 2.20 24.88
CA GLU A 76 -3.04 3.09 23.82
C GLU A 76 -1.93 3.93 23.14
N ALA A 77 -0.89 4.30 23.88
CA ALA A 77 0.25 5.03 23.32
C ALA A 77 1.01 4.22 22.25
N ILE A 78 1.17 2.91 22.50
CA ILE A 78 1.84 1.99 21.56
C ILE A 78 0.95 1.75 20.35
N ARG A 79 -0.34 1.48 20.61
CA ARG A 79 -1.34 1.30 19.56
C ARG A 79 -1.38 2.50 18.62
N SER A 80 -1.56 3.71 19.18
CA SER A 80 -1.58 4.95 18.41
C SER A 80 -0.32 5.11 17.56
N ARG A 81 0.85 4.84 18.15
CA ARG A 81 2.13 4.98 17.45
C ARG A 81 2.29 3.99 16.30
N ILE A 82 1.91 2.73 16.49
CA ILE A 82 1.93 1.72 15.41
C ILE A 82 0.98 2.13 14.28
N VAL A 83 -0.24 2.56 14.62
CA VAL A 83 -1.25 3.01 13.66
C VAL A 83 -0.75 4.21 12.86
N GLU A 84 -0.21 5.25 13.51
CA GLU A 84 0.36 6.44 12.85
C GLU A 84 1.42 6.09 11.81
N ASN A 85 2.25 5.09 12.10
CA ASN A 85 3.30 4.66 11.19
C ASN A 85 2.76 3.85 10.02
N LEU A 86 1.83 2.92 10.26
CA LEU A 86 1.12 2.23 9.19
C LEU A 86 0.43 3.25 8.28
N GLU A 87 -0.22 4.25 8.86
CA GLU A 87 -0.84 5.36 8.14
C GLU A 87 0.15 6.21 7.34
N ALA A 88 1.32 6.53 7.91
CA ALA A 88 2.37 7.28 7.23
C ALA A 88 2.87 6.55 5.98
N ASP A 89 2.81 5.22 5.95
CA ASP A 89 3.18 4.41 4.80
C ASP A 89 2.10 4.31 3.72
N TRP A 90 0.87 4.83 3.92
CA TRP A 90 -0.23 4.77 2.92
C TRP A 90 -0.88 6.14 2.61
N PRO A 91 -1.13 6.48 1.33
CA PRO A 91 -1.67 7.79 0.98
C PRO A 91 -3.15 7.86 1.33
N GLN A 92 -3.53 8.86 2.12
CA GLN A 92 -4.92 9.10 2.54
C GLN A 92 -5.60 10.17 1.67
N THR A 93 -4.82 10.95 0.93
CA THR A 93 -5.30 11.99 0.01
C THR A 93 -4.69 11.84 -1.37
N LEU A 94 -5.40 12.34 -2.40
CA LEU A 94 -4.86 12.35 -3.77
C LEU A 94 -3.55 13.15 -3.88
N ALA A 95 -3.36 14.21 -3.10
CA ALA A 95 -2.10 14.95 -3.08
C ALA A 95 -0.94 14.11 -2.51
N GLN A 96 -1.21 13.30 -1.47
CA GLN A 96 -0.22 12.35 -0.95
C GLN A 96 0.06 11.24 -1.97
N TRP A 97 -0.94 10.76 -2.71
CA TRP A 97 -0.74 9.83 -3.84
C TRP A 97 0.23 10.42 -4.87
N ASP A 98 0.04 11.68 -5.26
CA ASP A 98 0.89 12.37 -6.24
C ASP A 98 2.33 12.51 -5.79
N SER A 99 2.53 12.94 -4.54
CA SER A 99 3.87 13.02 -3.94
C SER A 99 4.58 11.67 -3.99
N ARG A 100 3.85 10.59 -3.68
CA ARG A 100 4.39 9.23 -3.64
C ARG A 100 4.60 8.63 -5.01
N ARG A 101 3.77 8.99 -6.00
CA ARG A 101 4.01 8.64 -7.39
C ARG A 101 5.37 9.18 -7.83
N SER A 102 5.67 10.45 -7.52
CA SER A 102 6.97 11.04 -7.84
C SER A 102 8.13 10.30 -7.17
N GLU A 103 8.02 9.97 -5.87
CA GLU A 103 9.02 9.17 -5.16
C GLU A 103 9.21 7.78 -5.80
N THR A 104 8.10 7.14 -6.19
CA THR A 104 8.10 5.80 -6.82
C THR A 104 8.74 5.83 -8.21
N ILE A 105 8.48 6.86 -9.02
CA ILE A 105 9.11 7.04 -10.33
C ILE A 105 10.62 7.22 -10.18
N MET A 106 11.05 8.05 -9.23
CA MET A 106 12.48 8.27 -8.95
C MET A 106 13.16 6.98 -8.49
N ALA A 107 12.55 6.25 -7.56
CA ALA A 107 13.05 4.95 -7.12
C ALA A 107 13.11 3.94 -8.28
N ARG A 108 12.07 3.86 -9.11
CA ARG A 108 12.07 2.98 -10.29
C ARG A 108 13.19 3.34 -11.27
N SER A 109 13.41 4.63 -11.52
CA SER A 109 14.51 5.10 -12.37
C SER A 109 15.86 4.68 -11.82
N GLU A 110 16.09 4.87 -10.51
CA GLU A 110 17.31 4.45 -9.83
C GLU A 110 17.57 2.94 -9.99
N HIS A 111 16.55 2.12 -9.77
CA HIS A 111 16.65 0.67 -9.91
C HIS A 111 16.88 0.21 -11.37
N THR A 112 16.27 0.90 -12.35
CA THR A 112 16.41 0.57 -13.77
C THR A 112 17.84 0.79 -14.27
N GLN A 113 18.58 1.72 -13.65
CA GLN A 113 20.00 1.95 -13.95
C GLN A 113 20.91 0.84 -13.38
N GLN A 114 20.44 0.04 -12.43
CA GLN A 114 21.23 -1.02 -11.82
C GLN A 114 21.15 -2.30 -12.64
N THR A 115 22.31 -2.88 -12.95
CA THR A 115 22.36 -4.13 -13.72
C THR A 115 21.60 -5.26 -13.03
N THR A 116 21.63 -5.34 -11.70
CA THR A 116 20.92 -6.35 -10.91
C THR A 116 19.47 -5.98 -10.61
N GLY A 117 19.04 -4.75 -10.94
CA GLY A 117 17.76 -4.18 -10.49
C GLY A 117 17.70 -3.90 -8.99
N LYS A 118 18.84 -3.97 -8.28
CA LYS A 118 18.92 -3.78 -6.83
C LYS A 118 19.65 -2.50 -6.47
N VAL A 119 19.13 -1.79 -5.47
CA VAL A 119 19.79 -0.66 -4.80
C VAL A 119 20.00 -1.07 -3.35
N ASN A 120 21.25 -0.97 -2.85
CA ASN A 120 21.61 -1.42 -1.50
C ASN A 120 21.19 -2.88 -1.20
N GLY A 121 21.29 -3.76 -2.20
CA GLY A 121 20.92 -5.18 -2.06
C GLY A 121 19.43 -5.50 -2.12
N LEU A 122 18.56 -4.48 -2.22
CA LEU A 122 17.10 -4.59 -2.20
C LEU A 122 16.52 -4.34 -3.60
N PHE A 123 15.43 -5.02 -3.95
CA PHE A 123 14.64 -4.70 -5.15
C PHE A 123 13.73 -3.49 -4.90
N LEU A 124 13.13 -2.94 -5.96
CA LEU A 124 12.17 -1.84 -5.83
C LEU A 124 10.99 -2.24 -4.94
N ASP A 125 10.53 -3.48 -5.09
CA ASP A 125 9.41 -4.05 -4.32
C ASP A 125 9.72 -4.16 -2.82
N ASP A 126 11.00 -4.25 -2.43
CA ASP A 126 11.42 -4.28 -1.03
C ASP A 126 11.48 -2.87 -0.39
N ARG A 127 11.22 -1.82 -1.17
CA ARG A 127 11.28 -0.40 -0.77
C ARG A 127 9.92 0.29 -0.89
N LEU A 128 8.86 -0.47 -1.08
CA LEU A 128 7.49 0.04 -1.24
C LEU A 128 6.54 -0.76 -0.33
N PRO A 129 5.47 -0.13 0.19
CA PRO A 129 4.50 -0.83 1.02
C PRO A 129 3.84 -1.99 0.27
N GLU A 130 3.70 -3.13 0.95
CA GLU A 130 3.04 -4.32 0.42
C GLU A 130 1.54 -4.29 0.75
N PRO A 131 0.65 -4.32 -0.26
CA PRO A 131 -0.75 -4.00 -0.06
C PRO A 131 -1.56 -5.08 0.67
N ALA A 132 -1.30 -6.38 0.46
CA ALA A 132 -2.13 -7.43 1.04
C ALA A 132 -1.95 -7.54 2.57
N SER A 133 -0.71 -7.49 3.06
CA SER A 133 -0.45 -7.44 4.50
C SER A 133 -0.97 -6.16 5.16
N ALA A 134 -0.91 -5.01 4.45
CA ALA A 134 -1.51 -3.76 4.91
C ALA A 134 -3.04 -3.86 5.02
N ILE A 135 -3.72 -4.44 4.02
CA ILE A 135 -5.16 -4.70 4.07
C ILE A 135 -5.50 -5.62 5.25
N ARG A 136 -4.70 -6.67 5.46
CA ARG A 136 -4.95 -7.62 6.52
C ARG A 136 -4.91 -6.96 7.89
N ILE A 137 -3.81 -6.27 8.21
CA ILE A 137 -3.66 -5.59 9.51
C ILE A 137 -4.72 -4.51 9.71
N ALA A 138 -5.03 -3.72 8.66
CA ALA A 138 -6.03 -2.67 8.76
C ALA A 138 -7.43 -3.21 9.01
N SER A 139 -7.76 -4.35 8.42
CA SER A 139 -9.05 -5.01 8.64
C SER A 139 -9.14 -5.63 10.03
N ASP A 140 -8.07 -6.26 10.52
CA ASP A 140 -8.04 -6.93 11.82
C ASP A 140 -8.14 -5.93 12.99
N TYR A 141 -7.51 -4.76 12.85
CA TYR A 141 -7.41 -3.76 13.92
C TYR A 141 -8.16 -2.46 13.65
N ASN A 142 -9.06 -2.46 12.66
CA ASN A 142 -9.91 -1.33 12.31
C ASN A 142 -9.14 -0.03 12.04
N ILE A 143 -8.25 -0.07 11.03
CA ILE A 143 -7.48 1.08 10.52
C ILE A 143 -8.00 1.44 9.11
N PRO A 144 -9.21 1.98 8.97
CA PRO A 144 -9.86 2.15 7.67
C PRO A 144 -9.18 3.18 6.77
N SER A 145 -8.39 4.09 7.32
CA SER A 145 -7.70 5.18 6.63
C SER A 145 -6.76 4.71 5.52
N ILE A 146 -6.15 3.53 5.66
CA ILE A 146 -5.20 2.99 4.66
C ILE A 146 -5.86 2.09 3.62
N LEU A 147 -7.05 1.56 3.91
CA LEU A 147 -7.71 0.56 3.08
C LEU A 147 -7.97 1.02 1.63
N PRO A 148 -8.47 2.25 1.34
CA PRO A 148 -8.78 2.65 -0.02
C PRO A 148 -7.56 2.62 -0.94
N ALA A 149 -6.42 3.12 -0.46
CA ALA A 149 -5.18 3.15 -1.23
C ALA A 149 -4.54 1.76 -1.33
N ALA A 150 -4.57 0.96 -0.27
CA ALA A 150 -4.03 -0.40 -0.28
C ALA A 150 -4.80 -1.31 -1.25
N PHE A 151 -6.13 -1.26 -1.22
CA PHE A 151 -6.97 -1.98 -2.18
C PHE A 151 -6.79 -1.48 -3.61
N TYR A 152 -6.69 -0.15 -3.82
CA TYR A 152 -6.39 0.39 -5.14
C TYR A 152 -5.08 -0.15 -5.68
N GLN A 153 -3.99 -0.07 -4.90
CA GLN A 153 -2.69 -0.57 -5.33
C GLN A 153 -2.70 -2.08 -5.57
N LEU A 154 -3.38 -2.87 -4.73
CA LEU A 154 -3.52 -4.31 -4.93
C LEU A 154 -4.27 -4.64 -6.23
N ALA A 155 -5.31 -3.87 -6.55
CA ALA A 155 -6.14 -4.09 -7.74
C ALA A 155 -5.36 -3.92 -9.05
N LEU A 156 -4.25 -3.17 -9.02
CA LEU A 156 -3.33 -2.96 -10.15
C LEU A 156 -2.32 -4.10 -10.32
N LEU A 157 -2.19 -5.01 -9.35
CA LEU A 157 -1.24 -6.11 -9.40
C LEU A 157 -1.85 -7.35 -10.04
N SER A 158 -1.02 -8.10 -10.79
CA SER A 158 -1.40 -9.43 -11.27
C SER A 158 -1.47 -10.41 -10.09
N THR A 159 -2.51 -11.24 -10.06
CA THR A 159 -2.64 -12.33 -9.09
C THR A 159 -1.54 -13.37 -9.20
N ASP A 160 -0.83 -13.44 -10.34
CA ASP A 160 0.33 -14.32 -10.52
C ASP A 160 1.60 -13.76 -9.86
N ALA A 161 1.61 -12.47 -9.50
CA ALA A 161 2.75 -11.80 -8.87
C ALA A 161 2.74 -12.04 -7.35
N ASP A 162 2.91 -13.29 -6.96
CA ASP A 162 2.97 -13.71 -5.57
C ASP A 162 4.31 -13.36 -4.91
N TRP A 163 4.22 -12.77 -3.71
CA TRP A 163 5.37 -12.27 -2.96
C TRP A 163 6.38 -13.38 -2.60
N ASP A 164 5.89 -14.50 -2.10
CA ASP A 164 6.72 -15.60 -1.61
C ASP A 164 7.27 -16.40 -2.79
N GLY A 165 6.43 -16.74 -3.78
CA GLY A 165 6.86 -17.45 -4.99
C GLY A 165 7.98 -16.73 -5.76
N TYR A 166 7.87 -15.41 -5.92
CA TYR A 166 8.91 -14.63 -6.59
C TYR A 166 10.23 -14.62 -5.82
N ARG A 167 10.22 -14.77 -4.49
CA ARG A 167 11.42 -14.76 -3.64
C ARG A 167 12.03 -16.14 -3.44
N GLU A 168 11.22 -17.20 -3.48
CA GLU A 168 11.70 -18.59 -3.49
C GLU A 168 12.44 -18.93 -4.79
N ASN A 169 11.98 -18.40 -5.93
CA ASN A 169 12.53 -18.75 -7.25
C ASN A 169 12.99 -17.53 -8.07
N LEU A 170 14.07 -16.88 -7.59
CA LEU A 170 14.63 -15.66 -8.19
C LEU A 170 15.07 -15.79 -9.66
N THR A 171 15.38 -17.00 -10.13
CA THR A 171 15.88 -17.23 -11.49
C THR A 171 14.76 -17.35 -12.52
N ARG A 172 13.56 -17.76 -12.10
CA ARG A 172 12.39 -17.95 -12.97
C ARG A 172 11.33 -16.88 -12.73
N GLU A 173 10.61 -16.99 -11.62
CA GLU A 173 9.47 -16.13 -11.27
C GLU A 173 9.97 -14.76 -10.78
N GLY A 174 10.96 -14.75 -9.89
CA GLY A 174 11.55 -13.53 -9.35
C GLY A 174 12.42 -12.74 -10.32
N LYS A 175 12.68 -13.24 -11.55
CA LYS A 175 13.43 -12.49 -12.57
C LYS A 175 12.77 -11.14 -12.86
N GLN A 176 11.45 -11.04 -12.71
CA GLN A 176 10.71 -9.80 -12.93
C GLN A 176 11.00 -8.73 -11.89
N LEU A 177 11.43 -9.10 -10.67
CA LEU A 177 11.83 -8.13 -9.63
C LEU A 177 13.02 -7.27 -10.08
N ARG A 178 13.92 -7.81 -10.91
CA ARG A 178 15.01 -7.06 -11.55
C ARG A 178 14.52 -5.91 -12.42
N PHE A 179 13.31 -6.02 -12.98
CA PHE A 179 12.69 -5.01 -13.83
C PHE A 179 11.67 -4.15 -13.05
N GLY A 180 11.72 -4.19 -11.72
CA GLY A 180 10.85 -3.39 -10.86
C GLY A 180 9.40 -3.89 -10.85
N ALA A 181 9.19 -5.19 -11.04
CA ALA A 181 7.89 -5.80 -10.76
C ALA A 181 7.51 -5.59 -9.29
N ARG A 182 6.20 -5.48 -9.07
CA ARG A 182 5.60 -5.40 -7.74
C ARG A 182 4.89 -6.72 -7.45
N THR A 183 4.91 -7.15 -6.19
CA THR A 183 4.24 -8.38 -5.74
C THR A 183 3.31 -8.13 -4.57
N ALA A 184 2.47 -9.11 -4.25
CA ALA A 184 1.61 -9.07 -3.07
C ALA A 184 1.53 -10.45 -2.40
N ARG A 185 1.25 -10.45 -1.09
CA ARG A 185 1.02 -11.66 -0.30
C ARG A 185 -0.44 -12.09 -0.41
N TRP A 186 -0.81 -12.63 -1.57
CA TRP A 186 -2.21 -12.96 -1.88
C TRP A 186 -2.84 -13.89 -0.85
N GLY A 187 -2.06 -14.79 -0.25
CA GLY A 187 -2.50 -15.70 0.80
C GLY A 187 -2.96 -15.03 2.11
N LEU A 188 -2.67 -13.74 2.33
CA LEU A 188 -3.13 -13.00 3.52
C LEU A 188 -4.55 -12.45 3.41
N LEU A 189 -5.13 -12.41 2.20
CA LEU A 189 -6.47 -11.90 2.00
C LEU A 189 -7.50 -12.94 2.43
N ASP A 190 -8.41 -12.55 3.32
CA ASP A 190 -9.56 -13.40 3.63
C ASP A 190 -10.63 -13.33 2.53
N LYS A 191 -11.68 -14.15 2.68
CA LYS A 191 -12.80 -14.19 1.74
C LYS A 191 -13.47 -12.82 1.55
N LYS A 192 -13.60 -12.02 2.62
CA LYS A 192 -14.27 -10.71 2.57
C LYS A 192 -13.41 -9.73 1.76
N ASP A 193 -12.11 -9.68 2.04
CA ASP A 193 -11.18 -8.79 1.37
C ASP A 193 -10.96 -9.18 -0.09
N LEU A 194 -10.93 -10.48 -0.41
CA LEU A 194 -10.90 -10.94 -1.79
C LEU A 194 -12.15 -10.49 -2.57
N MET A 195 -13.35 -10.60 -1.97
CA MET A 195 -14.58 -10.14 -2.60
C MET A 195 -14.61 -8.62 -2.81
N ARG A 196 -14.07 -7.84 -1.87
CA ARG A 196 -13.89 -6.39 -2.02
C ARG A 196 -12.97 -6.07 -3.19
N LEU A 197 -11.84 -6.76 -3.29
CA LEU A 197 -10.88 -6.59 -4.38
C LEU A 197 -11.51 -6.88 -5.74
N VAL A 198 -12.16 -8.04 -5.91
CA VAL A 198 -12.80 -8.43 -7.17
C VAL A 198 -13.87 -7.42 -7.59
N HIS A 199 -14.67 -6.93 -6.63
CA HIS A 199 -15.65 -5.89 -6.89
C HIS A 199 -15.00 -4.58 -7.35
N GLY A 200 -13.95 -4.14 -6.64
CA GLY A 200 -13.23 -2.92 -6.98
C GLY A 200 -12.52 -3.01 -8.32
N GLN A 201 -11.89 -4.13 -8.67
CA GLN A 201 -11.29 -4.36 -9.99
C GLN A 201 -12.33 -4.23 -11.12
N LYS A 202 -13.53 -4.79 -10.92
CA LYS A 202 -14.63 -4.65 -11.89
C LYS A 202 -15.03 -3.18 -12.09
N LEU A 203 -15.17 -2.43 -10.99
CA LEU A 203 -15.57 -1.02 -11.05
C LEU A 203 -14.46 -0.13 -11.61
N LEU A 204 -13.20 -0.37 -11.24
CA LEU A 204 -12.03 0.28 -11.82
C LEU A 204 -11.96 0.04 -13.33
N ALA A 205 -12.08 -1.20 -13.78
CA ALA A 205 -12.09 -1.52 -15.21
C ALA A 205 -13.26 -0.85 -15.96
N GLY A 206 -14.42 -0.68 -15.30
CA GLY A 206 -15.53 0.11 -15.82
C GLY A 206 -15.18 1.59 -15.95
N TYR A 207 -14.62 2.17 -14.91
CA TYR A 207 -14.20 3.56 -14.85
C TYR A 207 -13.12 3.88 -15.90
N THR A 208 -12.08 3.05 -15.97
CA THR A 208 -10.98 3.17 -16.92
C THR A 208 -11.48 3.16 -18.37
N ARG A 209 -12.42 2.28 -18.71
CA ARG A 209 -13.02 2.24 -20.06
C ARG A 209 -13.81 3.51 -20.41
N SER A 210 -14.40 4.20 -19.43
CA SER A 210 -15.18 5.42 -19.69
C SER A 210 -14.31 6.66 -19.92
N ILE A 211 -13.04 6.64 -19.49
CA ILE A 211 -12.10 7.78 -19.64
C ILE A 211 -12.04 8.24 -21.10
N GLY A 212 -11.87 7.31 -22.04
CA GLY A 212 -11.76 7.61 -23.47
C GLY A 212 -12.98 8.34 -24.02
N THR A 213 -14.18 7.84 -23.73
CA THR A 213 -15.43 8.45 -24.18
C THR A 213 -15.70 9.79 -23.50
N ASP A 214 -15.45 9.87 -22.19
CA ASP A 214 -15.81 11.03 -21.38
C ASP A 214 -14.88 12.22 -21.62
N ILE A 215 -13.60 11.96 -21.91
CA ILE A 215 -12.57 13.00 -22.07
C ILE A 215 -12.26 13.24 -23.54
N PHE A 216 -12.05 12.18 -24.33
CA PHE A 216 -11.59 12.29 -25.72
C PHE A 216 -12.71 12.18 -26.75
N GLY A 217 -13.86 11.59 -26.40
CA GLY A 217 -15.04 11.45 -27.28
C GLY A 217 -15.82 12.75 -27.54
N LEU A 218 -15.55 13.83 -26.81
CA LEU A 218 -16.21 15.13 -27.01
C LEU A 218 -15.81 15.78 -28.34
N ARG A 219 -16.77 16.49 -28.97
CA ARG A 219 -16.53 17.24 -30.22
C ARG A 219 -15.74 18.53 -29.94
N CYS A 220 -14.89 18.92 -30.88
CA CYS A 220 -14.16 20.18 -30.82
C CYS A 220 -15.12 21.37 -30.93
N PRO A 221 -15.23 22.25 -29.91
CA PRO A 221 -16.18 23.37 -29.93
C PRO A 221 -15.84 24.41 -30.99
N THR A 222 -14.56 24.58 -31.31
CA THR A 222 -14.07 25.53 -32.32
C THR A 222 -14.01 24.93 -33.73
N ASN A 223 -14.37 23.66 -33.90
CA ASN A 223 -14.28 22.91 -35.14
C ASN A 223 -12.90 23.05 -35.85
N THR A 224 -11.83 23.12 -35.07
CA THR A 224 -10.47 23.31 -35.60
C THR A 224 -10.06 22.10 -36.43
N LYS A 225 -9.59 22.35 -37.66
CA LYS A 225 -9.15 21.31 -38.60
C LYS A 225 -8.07 20.42 -37.94
N GLY A 226 -8.24 19.11 -38.02
CA GLY A 226 -7.29 18.14 -37.45
C GLY A 226 -7.44 17.89 -35.94
N CYS A 227 -8.19 18.73 -35.20
CA CYS A 227 -8.31 18.58 -33.74
C CYS A 227 -8.98 17.26 -33.33
N SER A 228 -10.00 16.81 -34.06
CA SER A 228 -10.63 15.52 -33.77
C SER A 228 -9.67 14.35 -33.92
N LYS A 229 -8.78 14.41 -34.93
CA LYS A 229 -7.75 13.40 -35.15
C LYS A 229 -6.71 13.42 -34.04
N ALA A 230 -6.20 14.61 -33.69
CA ALA A 230 -5.24 14.76 -32.60
C ALA A 230 -5.79 14.21 -31.26
N ARG A 231 -7.07 14.44 -30.95
CA ARG A 231 -7.72 13.86 -29.76
C ARG A 231 -7.74 12.33 -29.78
N SER A 232 -8.07 11.73 -30.94
CA SER A 232 -8.06 10.28 -31.11
C SER A 232 -6.66 9.69 -31.01
N ASP A 233 -5.66 10.37 -31.59
CA ASP A 233 -4.26 9.96 -31.55
C ASP A 233 -3.71 10.03 -30.10
N CYS A 234 -4.06 11.07 -29.33
CA CYS A 234 -3.74 11.14 -27.91
C CYS A 234 -4.34 9.98 -27.12
N TRP A 235 -5.63 9.68 -27.34
CA TRP A 235 -6.28 8.56 -26.64
C TRP A 235 -5.62 7.22 -27.00
N LYS A 236 -5.30 7.00 -28.27
CA LYS A 236 -4.61 5.79 -28.74
C LYS A 236 -3.24 5.63 -28.06
N TYR A 237 -2.49 6.71 -27.89
CA TYR A 237 -1.23 6.68 -27.15
C TYR A 237 -1.43 6.22 -25.70
N PHE A 238 -2.44 6.72 -24.99
CA PHE A 238 -2.71 6.28 -23.62
C PHE A 238 -3.07 4.79 -23.53
N GLN A 239 -3.72 4.24 -24.58
CA GLN A 239 -4.04 2.81 -24.64
C GLN A 239 -2.81 1.92 -24.90
N GLU A 240 -1.87 2.39 -25.74
CA GLU A 240 -0.80 1.54 -26.28
C GLU A 240 0.59 1.80 -25.67
N ASN A 241 0.88 3.04 -25.25
CA ASN A 241 2.26 3.52 -25.05
C ASN A 241 2.48 4.33 -23.77
N ALA A 242 1.46 4.57 -22.95
CA ALA A 242 1.67 5.24 -21.67
C ALA A 242 2.70 4.45 -20.82
N PRO A 243 3.60 5.12 -20.06
CA PRO A 243 4.71 4.48 -19.34
C PRO A 243 4.29 3.35 -18.39
N ILE A 244 3.03 3.42 -17.99
CA ILE A 244 2.23 2.42 -17.30
C ILE A 244 0.98 2.39 -18.18
N SER A 245 0.62 1.23 -18.73
CA SER A 245 -0.51 1.15 -19.67
C SER A 245 -1.83 1.61 -19.01
N MET A 246 -2.98 1.40 -19.65
CA MET A 246 -4.31 1.59 -19.04
C MET A 246 -4.55 0.82 -17.72
N ASP A 247 -3.54 0.15 -17.18
CA ASP A 247 -3.53 -0.51 -15.89
C ASP A 247 -3.82 0.47 -14.74
N ASP A 248 -3.20 1.66 -14.70
CA ASP A 248 -3.41 2.65 -13.62
C ASP A 248 -4.21 3.88 -14.11
N PRO A 249 -5.53 3.95 -13.85
CA PRO A 249 -6.36 5.06 -14.28
C PRO A 249 -6.03 6.40 -13.61
N LEU A 250 -5.56 6.43 -12.36
CA LEU A 250 -5.11 7.69 -11.73
C LEU A 250 -3.89 8.24 -12.45
N ASP A 251 -3.03 7.35 -12.95
CA ASP A 251 -1.83 7.74 -13.65
C ASP A 251 -2.11 8.22 -15.07
N VAL A 252 -2.97 7.50 -15.80
CA VAL A 252 -3.48 7.94 -17.12
C VAL A 252 -4.12 9.34 -17.01
N LEU A 253 -4.96 9.57 -16.00
CA LEU A 253 -5.62 10.87 -15.82
C LEU A 253 -4.63 11.99 -15.48
N PHE A 254 -3.57 11.70 -14.72
CA PHE A 254 -2.51 12.67 -14.47
C PHE A 254 -1.78 13.05 -15.75
N ASP A 255 -1.46 12.05 -16.58
CA ASP A 255 -0.74 12.26 -17.84
C ASP A 255 -1.61 13.01 -18.87
N CYS A 256 -2.93 12.79 -18.86
CA CYS A 256 -3.90 13.58 -19.63
C CYS A 256 -3.88 15.07 -19.28
N MET A 257 -3.53 15.44 -18.04
CA MET A 257 -3.40 16.85 -17.65
C MET A 257 -2.11 17.48 -18.18
N ARG A 258 -1.16 16.69 -18.68
CA ARG A 258 0.18 17.11 -19.10
C ARG A 258 0.51 16.69 -20.53
N MET A 259 -0.51 16.64 -21.40
CA MET A 259 -0.36 16.19 -22.79
C MET A 259 0.74 16.93 -23.56
N GLU A 260 0.99 18.21 -23.28
CA GLU A 260 2.06 18.99 -23.91
C GLU A 260 3.47 18.40 -23.69
N ALA A 261 3.68 17.64 -22.62
CA ALA A 261 4.94 16.96 -22.35
C ALA A 261 5.06 15.60 -23.09
N LEU A 262 3.96 15.10 -23.65
CA LEU A 262 3.83 13.75 -24.20
C LEU A 262 3.64 13.74 -25.73
N PHE A 263 3.07 14.81 -26.30
CA PHE A 263 2.67 14.87 -27.71
C PHE A 263 3.29 16.07 -28.42
N SER A 264 3.76 15.84 -29.65
CA SER A 264 4.15 16.90 -30.58
C SER A 264 2.95 17.52 -31.28
N ASP A 265 1.96 16.69 -31.64
CA ASP A 265 0.74 17.11 -32.33
C ASP A 265 -0.43 17.17 -31.33
N MET A 266 -0.83 18.38 -30.96
CA MET A 266 -1.82 18.62 -29.91
C MET A 266 -3.21 18.95 -30.45
N PRO A 267 -4.28 18.62 -29.70
CA PRO A 267 -5.59 19.24 -29.88
C PRO A 267 -5.49 20.78 -29.80
N CYS A 268 -6.49 21.49 -30.33
CA CYS A 268 -6.53 22.95 -30.19
C CYS A 268 -6.51 23.36 -28.71
N ALA A 269 -6.05 24.58 -28.41
CA ALA A 269 -5.88 25.05 -27.03
C ALA A 269 -7.13 24.89 -26.16
N SER A 270 -8.33 25.15 -26.72
CA SER A 270 -9.60 24.91 -26.01
C SER A 270 -9.77 23.43 -25.65
N CYS A 271 -9.59 22.51 -26.59
CA CYS A 271 -9.71 21.08 -26.33
C CYS A 271 -8.64 20.56 -25.38
N ALA A 272 -7.41 21.06 -25.46
CA ALA A 272 -6.34 20.68 -24.53
C ALA A 272 -6.69 21.09 -23.09
N ASN A 273 -7.18 22.32 -22.91
CA ASN A 273 -7.65 22.81 -21.62
C ASN A 273 -8.87 22.01 -21.10
N ASP A 274 -9.86 21.73 -21.96
CA ASP A 274 -11.05 20.96 -21.59
C ASP A 274 -10.69 19.53 -21.16
N ILE A 275 -9.73 18.90 -21.85
CA ILE A 275 -9.19 17.59 -21.48
C ILE A 275 -8.51 17.66 -20.11
N ALA A 276 -7.65 18.64 -19.88
CA ALA A 276 -6.94 18.79 -18.60
C ALA A 276 -7.92 18.97 -17.43
N ILE A 277 -8.92 19.85 -17.56
CA ILE A 277 -9.97 20.07 -16.56
C ILE A 277 -10.78 18.79 -16.31
N SER A 278 -11.18 18.10 -17.39
CA SER A 278 -11.97 16.87 -17.29
C SER A 278 -11.18 15.74 -16.63
N ALA A 279 -9.90 15.61 -16.98
CA ALA A 279 -8.99 14.63 -16.39
C ALA A 279 -8.80 14.89 -14.90
N GLU A 280 -8.54 16.12 -14.50
CA GLU A 280 -8.40 16.50 -13.09
C GLU A 280 -9.69 16.23 -12.28
N LYS A 281 -10.86 16.55 -12.86
CA LYS A 281 -12.17 16.25 -12.25
C LYS A 281 -12.36 14.74 -12.06
N LYS A 282 -12.16 13.96 -13.11
CA LYS A 282 -12.27 12.48 -13.08
C LYS A 282 -11.26 11.87 -12.12
N ARG A 283 -10.06 12.45 -11.99
CA ARG A 283 -9.04 11.95 -11.07
C ARG A 283 -9.46 12.10 -9.61
N ARG A 284 -10.00 13.27 -9.27
CA ARG A 284 -10.58 13.53 -7.93
C ARG A 284 -11.80 12.65 -7.65
N GLU A 285 -12.67 12.46 -8.65
CA GLU A 285 -13.84 11.60 -8.55
C GLU A 285 -13.45 10.14 -8.29
N LEU A 286 -12.47 9.61 -9.04
CA LEU A 286 -11.96 8.26 -8.86
C LEU A 286 -11.42 8.06 -7.44
N TRP A 287 -10.53 8.95 -6.98
CA TRP A 287 -9.96 8.86 -5.63
C TRP A 287 -11.05 8.84 -4.54
N ARG A 288 -12.03 9.73 -4.64
CA ARG A 288 -13.16 9.80 -3.68
C ARG A 288 -14.07 8.59 -3.75
N SER A 289 -14.11 7.90 -4.89
CA SER A 289 -14.96 6.73 -5.11
C SER A 289 -14.30 5.43 -4.63
N LEU A 290 -12.99 5.41 -4.34
CA LEU A 290 -12.29 4.19 -3.91
C LEU A 290 -12.95 3.49 -2.71
N PRO A 291 -13.38 4.18 -1.62
CA PRO A 291 -14.09 3.51 -0.53
C PRO A 291 -15.38 2.79 -0.97
N ALA A 292 -16.13 3.40 -1.89
CA ALA A 292 -17.32 2.78 -2.46
C ALA A 292 -16.97 1.63 -3.40
N PHE A 293 -15.92 1.78 -4.22
CA PHE A 293 -15.48 0.77 -5.17
C PHE A 293 -15.05 -0.53 -4.48
N PHE A 294 -14.49 -0.42 -3.27
CA PHE A 294 -14.02 -1.57 -2.49
C PHE A 294 -14.95 -1.95 -1.34
N ASN A 295 -16.18 -1.42 -1.29
CA ASN A 295 -17.16 -1.72 -0.21
C ASN A 295 -16.55 -1.53 1.20
N LEU A 296 -15.94 -0.37 1.43
CA LEU A 296 -15.28 0.01 2.68
C LEU A 296 -16.16 0.87 3.60
N ASN A 297 -17.30 1.36 3.10
CA ASN A 297 -18.25 2.15 3.88
C ASN A 297 -19.11 1.22 4.76
N HIS A 298 -18.62 0.88 5.94
CA HIS A 298 -19.36 0.18 6.98
C HIS A 298 -19.11 0.81 8.34
#